data_AF-A0AAQ3TCC0-F1
#
_entry.id   AF-A0AAQ3TCC0-F1
#
_cell.length_a   1.000
_cell.length_b   1.000
_cell.length_c   1.000
_cell.angle_alpha   90.00
_cell.angle_beta   90.00
_cell.angle_gamma   90.00
#
_symmetry.space_group_name_H-M   'P 1'
#
loop_
_entity.id
_entity.type
_entity.pdbx_description
1 polymer ?
#
loop_
_entity_poly.entity_id
_entity_poly.type
_entity_poly.pdbx_seq_one_letter_code
_entity_poly.pdbx_strand_id
1 'polypeptide(L)'
;MDKGHKKCLVLWLRIQDWANFILNFVKDNGLEVMTIEEIRSGIDTRGTELEGIDRGVLMRALRQLEQKGKAAIFKGTSADDEERKMVENNSVLNELVDGNLAFDLTPAAFTDHSHGTASPLAIKVEEGGRERERRKEKEEEKQQRRRRNSSSSVRQEGAGKGVMASKRIQKELKDLQKDPPTSCSAGPVGEDMFHWQATIMGPSDSPYSGGVFLVTIHFPPDYPFKPPKVAFRTKVFHPNINSNGSICLDILKDQWSPALTISKVLLSICSLLTDPNPDDPLVPEIAHMYKTDRHKYENTARTWTQRYAM
;
A
#
# COMPACT_ATOMS: atom_id res chain seq x y z
N MET A 1 16.66 -33.97 -32.08
CA MET A 1 15.48 -34.74 -32.51
C MET A 1 15.68 -36.20 -32.11
N ASP A 2 14.62 -37.01 -32.07
CA ASP A 2 14.77 -38.48 -32.00
C ASP A 2 15.10 -39.09 -33.38
N LYS A 3 15.40 -40.41 -33.39
CA LYS A 3 15.78 -41.18 -34.60
C LYS A 3 14.68 -41.26 -35.67
N GLY A 4 13.45 -40.85 -35.39
CA GLY A 4 12.36 -40.80 -36.36
C GLY A 4 12.14 -39.41 -36.98
N HIS A 5 12.90 -38.38 -36.57
CA HIS A 5 12.74 -36.97 -36.95
C HIS A 5 11.33 -36.37 -36.70
N LYS A 6 10.43 -37.08 -36.02
CA LYS A 6 9.03 -36.65 -35.78
C LYS A 6 8.86 -35.77 -34.54
N LYS A 7 9.91 -35.58 -33.75
CA LYS A 7 9.91 -34.66 -32.59
C LYS A 7 11.15 -33.77 -32.60
N CYS A 8 10.91 -32.47 -32.74
CA CYS A 8 11.88 -31.48 -32.32
C CYS A 8 11.77 -31.33 -30.79
N LEU A 9 12.78 -31.83 -30.08
CA LEU A 9 13.02 -31.42 -28.69
C LEU A 9 13.56 -29.99 -28.73
N VAL A 10 12.65 -29.02 -28.79
CA VAL A 10 12.96 -27.64 -28.46
C VAL A 10 13.24 -27.62 -26.97
N LEU A 11 14.51 -27.69 -26.61
CA LEU A 11 14.96 -27.44 -25.24
C LEU A 11 14.72 -25.96 -24.95
N TRP A 12 13.52 -25.64 -24.42
CA TRP A 12 13.27 -24.34 -23.83
C TRP A 12 14.33 -24.10 -22.76
N LEU A 13 15.12 -23.05 -22.96
CA LEU A 13 15.94 -22.45 -21.92
C LEU A 13 15.04 -22.20 -20.69
N ARG A 14 15.58 -22.36 -19.47
CA ARG A 14 14.78 -22.21 -18.26
C ARG A 14 14.32 -20.74 -18.16
N ILE A 15 13.24 -20.49 -17.43
CA ILE A 15 12.70 -19.12 -17.27
C ILE A 15 13.77 -18.16 -16.72
N GLN A 16 14.67 -18.65 -15.86
CA GLN A 16 15.84 -17.92 -15.37
C GLN A 16 16.86 -17.59 -16.47
N ASP A 17 17.13 -18.52 -17.38
CA ASP A 17 18.08 -18.33 -18.48
C ASP A 17 17.56 -17.24 -19.44
N TRP A 18 16.28 -17.30 -19.81
CA TRP A 18 15.60 -16.23 -20.55
C TRP A 18 15.67 -14.89 -19.82
N ALA A 19 15.23 -14.83 -18.56
CA ALA A 19 15.23 -13.60 -17.77
C ALA A 19 16.64 -12.96 -17.70
N ASN A 20 17.69 -13.77 -17.56
CA ASN A 20 19.08 -13.29 -17.61
C ASN A 20 19.47 -12.74 -18.98
N PHE A 21 19.15 -13.42 -20.09
CA PHE A 21 19.46 -12.92 -21.44
C PHE A 21 18.90 -11.51 -21.68
N ILE A 22 17.67 -11.27 -21.23
CA ILE A 22 16.97 -10.03 -21.58
C ILE A 22 17.20 -8.95 -20.52
N LEU A 23 17.45 -9.30 -19.25
CA LEU A 23 17.99 -8.37 -18.26
C LEU A 23 19.36 -7.82 -18.71
N ASN A 24 20.21 -8.68 -19.30
CA ASN A 24 21.47 -8.27 -19.89
C ASN A 24 21.20 -7.37 -21.11
N PHE A 25 20.39 -7.81 -22.09
CA PHE A 25 20.02 -6.98 -23.25
C PHE A 25 19.58 -5.57 -22.86
N VAL A 26 18.65 -5.44 -21.90
CA VAL A 26 18.09 -4.14 -21.51
C VAL A 26 19.19 -3.25 -20.90
N LYS A 27 20.10 -3.80 -20.09
CA LYS A 27 21.29 -3.08 -19.59
C LYS A 27 22.27 -2.70 -20.69
N ASP A 28 22.57 -3.62 -21.60
CA ASP A 28 23.50 -3.43 -22.71
C ASP A 28 23.00 -2.33 -23.68
N ASN A 29 21.68 -2.11 -23.73
CA ASN A 29 21.02 -1.05 -24.50
C ASN A 29 20.82 0.25 -23.70
N GLY A 30 21.42 0.38 -22.50
CA GLY A 30 21.37 1.58 -21.66
C GLY A 30 20.03 1.84 -20.96
N LEU A 31 19.17 0.84 -20.84
CA LEU A 31 17.85 0.94 -20.23
C LEU A 31 17.84 0.34 -18.81
N GLU A 32 17.08 0.94 -17.90
CA GLU A 32 16.98 0.46 -16.52
C GLU A 32 15.85 -0.56 -16.34
N VAL A 33 16.16 -1.71 -15.74
CA VAL A 33 15.17 -2.65 -15.22
C VAL A 33 14.98 -2.37 -13.73
N MET A 34 13.82 -1.83 -13.36
CA MET A 34 13.39 -1.73 -11.96
C MET A 34 12.24 -2.69 -11.67
N THR A 35 12.27 -3.32 -10.50
CA THR A 35 11.12 -4.00 -9.91
C THR A 35 10.10 -2.98 -9.39
N ILE A 36 8.88 -3.48 -9.16
CA ILE A 36 7.78 -2.69 -8.59
C ILE A 36 8.16 -2.13 -7.22
N GLU A 37 8.95 -2.86 -6.43
CA GLU A 37 9.29 -2.45 -5.06
C GLU A 37 10.45 -1.45 -5.02
N GLU A 38 11.40 -1.50 -5.96
CA GLU A 38 12.41 -0.46 -6.16
C GLU A 38 11.76 0.89 -6.55
N ILE A 39 10.73 0.85 -7.43
CA ILE A 39 9.95 2.06 -7.78
C ILE A 39 9.15 2.61 -6.59
N ARG A 40 8.80 1.78 -5.59
CA ARG A 40 8.01 2.21 -4.41
C ARG A 40 8.86 2.61 -3.19
N SER A 41 10.05 2.02 -3.05
CA SER A 41 10.81 1.99 -1.78
C SER A 41 12.34 1.92 -1.93
N GLY A 42 12.84 1.88 -3.16
CA GLY A 42 14.26 1.95 -3.50
C GLY A 42 14.89 3.25 -3.00
N ILE A 43 16.22 3.35 -3.07
CA ILE A 43 16.95 4.53 -2.55
C ILE A 43 16.62 5.76 -3.40
N ASP A 44 16.56 5.58 -4.71
CA ASP A 44 16.42 6.62 -5.74
C ASP A 44 15.02 7.23 -5.80
N THR A 45 14.02 6.55 -5.23
CA THR A 45 12.63 7.02 -5.16
C THR A 45 12.30 7.73 -3.86
N ARG A 46 13.21 7.79 -2.87
CA ARG A 46 13.00 8.50 -1.60
C ARG A 46 12.90 10.01 -1.78
N GLY A 47 11.93 10.62 -1.12
CA GLY A 47 11.61 12.04 -1.27
C GLY A 47 10.87 12.37 -2.58
N THR A 48 10.63 11.41 -3.47
CA THR A 48 9.84 11.59 -4.69
C THR A 48 8.36 11.27 -4.45
N GLU A 49 7.49 11.64 -5.39
CA GLU A 49 6.06 11.30 -5.31
C GLU A 49 5.79 9.79 -5.37
N LEU A 50 6.73 9.00 -5.90
CA LEU A 50 6.66 7.54 -6.00
C LEU A 50 6.95 6.85 -4.65
N GLU A 51 7.59 7.53 -3.69
CA GLU A 51 7.85 6.95 -2.36
C GLU A 51 6.54 6.52 -1.68
N GLY A 52 6.47 5.24 -1.30
CA GLY A 52 5.32 4.64 -0.65
C GLY A 52 4.03 4.69 -1.48
N ILE A 53 4.10 4.80 -2.81
CA ILE A 53 2.90 4.67 -3.67
C ILE A 53 2.27 3.29 -3.50
N ASP A 54 0.94 3.21 -3.61
CA ASP A 54 0.24 1.93 -3.61
C ASP A 54 0.73 1.05 -4.78
N ARG A 55 0.95 -0.23 -4.50
CA ARG A 55 1.32 -1.25 -5.47
C ARG A 55 0.23 -1.47 -6.51
N GLY A 56 -1.05 -1.37 -6.12
CA GLY A 56 -2.19 -1.43 -7.03
C GLY A 56 -2.22 -0.24 -8.00
N VAL A 57 -2.19 0.99 -7.48
CA VAL A 57 -2.12 2.23 -8.26
C VAL A 57 -0.91 2.25 -9.19
N LEU A 58 0.29 1.89 -8.71
CA LEU A 58 1.49 1.83 -9.56
C LEU A 58 1.34 0.78 -10.67
N MET A 59 0.83 -0.41 -10.37
CA MET A 59 0.56 -1.42 -11.40
C MET A 59 -0.49 -0.99 -12.43
N ARG A 60 -1.49 -0.18 -12.05
CA ARG A 60 -2.45 0.41 -13.00
C ARG A 60 -1.79 1.51 -13.84
N ALA A 61 -0.99 2.39 -13.24
CA ALA A 61 -0.25 3.44 -13.95
C ALA A 61 0.74 2.85 -14.97
N LEU A 62 1.50 1.83 -14.57
CA LEU A 62 2.38 1.07 -15.46
C LEU A 62 1.61 0.46 -16.63
N ARG A 63 0.41 -0.11 -16.41
CA ARG A 63 -0.42 -0.67 -17.51
C ARG A 63 -0.86 0.40 -18.51
N GLN A 64 -1.11 1.63 -18.06
CA GLN A 64 -1.40 2.73 -18.97
C GLN A 64 -0.17 3.19 -19.77
N LEU A 65 1.05 3.02 -19.25
CA LEU A 65 2.30 3.28 -19.98
C LEU A 65 2.57 2.14 -21.00
N GLU A 66 2.30 0.90 -20.62
CA GLU A 66 2.36 -0.29 -21.49
C GLU A 66 1.41 -0.17 -22.68
N GLN A 67 0.14 0.19 -22.46
CA GLN A 67 -0.84 0.47 -23.53
C GLN A 67 -0.41 1.64 -24.44
N LYS A 68 0.50 2.52 -23.99
CA LYS A 68 1.04 3.66 -24.76
C LYS A 68 2.42 3.35 -25.36
N GLY A 69 2.91 2.12 -25.27
CA GLY A 69 4.23 1.71 -25.78
C GLY A 69 5.42 2.34 -25.03
N LYS A 70 5.20 2.85 -23.81
CA LYS A 70 6.21 3.56 -23.00
C LYS A 70 6.83 2.73 -21.87
N ALA A 71 6.30 1.53 -21.64
CA ALA A 71 6.78 0.55 -20.68
C ALA A 71 6.38 -0.84 -21.16
N ALA A 72 6.87 -1.89 -20.50
CA ALA A 72 6.38 -3.25 -20.68
C ALA A 72 6.46 -3.99 -19.34
N ILE A 73 5.42 -4.75 -18.98
CA ILE A 73 5.24 -5.31 -17.64
C ILE A 73 5.29 -6.83 -17.70
N PHE A 74 6.30 -7.40 -17.06
CA PHE A 74 6.53 -8.82 -17.14
C PHE A 74 6.24 -9.52 -15.81
N LYS A 75 5.57 -10.67 -15.90
CA LYS A 75 5.11 -11.45 -14.73
C LYS A 75 6.11 -12.56 -14.43
N GLY A 76 7.20 -12.21 -13.74
CA GLY A 76 8.15 -13.19 -13.23
C GLY A 76 7.51 -14.19 -12.26
N THR A 77 7.99 -15.43 -12.32
CA THR A 77 7.73 -16.50 -11.36
C THR A 77 9.05 -17.04 -10.83
N SER A 78 9.45 -16.60 -9.65
CA SER A 78 10.37 -17.33 -8.77
C SER A 78 9.71 -18.66 -8.35
N ALA A 79 10.51 -19.66 -7.99
CA ALA A 79 10.03 -20.96 -7.50
C ALA A 79 9.83 -20.99 -5.97
N ASP A 80 10.31 -19.95 -5.30
CA ASP A 80 10.20 -19.66 -3.88
C ASP A 80 9.52 -18.28 -3.73
N ASP A 81 8.88 -18.01 -2.60
CA ASP A 81 8.11 -16.78 -2.39
C ASP A 81 8.97 -15.49 -2.41
N GLU A 82 8.31 -14.39 -2.78
CA GLU A 82 8.85 -13.02 -2.95
C GLU A 82 9.79 -12.76 -4.16
N GLU A 83 10.11 -11.47 -4.36
CA GLU A 83 10.97 -10.84 -5.39
C GLU A 83 10.83 -11.30 -6.87
N ARG A 84 9.92 -10.63 -7.60
CA ARG A 84 9.73 -10.84 -9.05
C ARG A 84 10.71 -10.02 -9.90
N LYS A 85 11.60 -10.69 -10.63
CA LYS A 85 12.34 -10.12 -11.78
C LYS A 85 11.57 -10.30 -13.09
N MET A 86 11.84 -9.43 -14.06
CA MET A 86 11.18 -9.33 -15.37
C MET A 86 12.10 -9.82 -16.50
N VAL A 87 11.62 -10.46 -17.59
CA VAL A 87 11.17 -9.87 -18.91
C VAL A 87 10.20 -10.92 -19.56
N GLU A 88 9.71 -11.02 -20.81
CA GLU A 88 10.00 -10.55 -22.21
C GLU A 88 8.70 -10.32 -23.03
N ASN A 89 8.73 -9.52 -24.12
CA ASN A 89 7.91 -9.76 -25.34
C ASN A 89 8.35 -8.93 -26.60
N ASN A 90 9.47 -9.33 -27.20
CA ASN A 90 9.73 -9.42 -28.65
C ASN A 90 9.21 -8.38 -29.69
N SER A 91 9.19 -7.06 -29.42
CA SER A 91 8.76 -6.09 -30.47
C SER A 91 9.47 -4.72 -30.55
N VAL A 92 10.46 -4.44 -29.70
CA VAL A 92 11.14 -3.11 -29.63
C VAL A 92 12.66 -3.21 -29.87
N LEU A 93 13.21 -4.42 -30.03
CA LEU A 93 14.64 -4.69 -29.86
C LEU A 93 15.46 -4.65 -31.17
N ASN A 94 15.28 -3.60 -32.00
CA ASN A 94 15.89 -3.51 -33.34
C ASN A 94 16.81 -2.29 -33.60
N GLU A 95 16.96 -1.34 -32.67
CA GLU A 95 17.65 -0.05 -32.95
C GLU A 95 18.85 0.29 -32.03
N LEU A 96 19.24 -0.56 -31.08
CA LEU A 96 20.26 -0.22 -30.05
C LEU A 96 21.37 -1.28 -29.83
N VAL A 97 21.56 -2.23 -30.76
CA VAL A 97 22.66 -3.21 -30.70
C VAL A 97 23.86 -2.74 -31.52
N ASP A 98 24.65 -1.82 -30.97
CA ASP A 98 25.98 -1.46 -31.49
C ASP A 98 26.87 -0.85 -30.38
N GLY A 99 27.84 -1.62 -29.84
CA GLY A 99 28.80 -1.07 -28.86
C GLY A 99 29.24 -2.01 -27.72
N ASN A 100 30.27 -2.82 -27.98
CA ASN A 100 30.98 -3.64 -26.98
C ASN A 100 31.33 -2.91 -25.66
N LEU A 101 31.22 -3.60 -24.51
CA LEU A 101 32.38 -4.04 -23.70
C LEU A 101 31.96 -4.80 -22.43
N ALA A 102 32.54 -5.99 -22.22
CA ALA A 102 32.37 -6.77 -20.99
C ALA A 102 33.63 -6.69 -20.10
N PHE A 103 33.46 -6.79 -18.78
CA PHE A 103 34.51 -7.21 -17.85
C PHE A 103 33.95 -7.97 -16.64
N ASP A 104 34.84 -8.68 -15.94
CA ASP A 104 34.55 -9.88 -15.14
C ASP A 104 34.83 -9.68 -13.64
N LEU A 105 34.15 -10.44 -12.75
CA LEU A 105 34.28 -10.38 -11.29
C LEU A 105 34.05 -11.75 -10.61
N THR A 106 34.96 -12.16 -9.73
CA THR A 106 34.88 -13.40 -8.93
C THR A 106 34.85 -13.13 -7.40
N PRO A 107 34.10 -13.90 -6.57
CA PRO A 107 33.87 -13.58 -5.15
C PRO A 107 34.51 -14.55 -4.11
N ALA A 108 34.65 -14.07 -2.87
CA ALA A 108 35.05 -14.79 -1.64
C ALA A 108 34.65 -13.95 -0.38
N ALA A 109 34.41 -14.44 0.85
CA ALA A 109 34.26 -15.81 1.40
C ALA A 109 33.65 -15.83 2.84
N PHE A 110 33.06 -16.98 3.22
CA PHE A 110 33.07 -17.69 4.55
C PHE A 110 32.49 -17.11 5.88
N THR A 111 31.35 -17.70 6.31
CA THR A 111 31.02 -18.43 7.59
C THR A 111 31.41 -17.97 9.02
N ASP A 112 30.37 -17.83 9.87
CA ASP A 112 30.03 -18.56 11.14
C ASP A 112 30.99 -18.67 12.37
N HIS A 113 30.43 -18.42 13.59
CA HIS A 113 30.42 -19.32 14.78
C HIS A 113 29.69 -18.74 16.03
N SER A 114 29.67 -19.46 17.18
CA SER A 114 28.50 -19.58 18.09
C SER A 114 28.74 -19.46 19.63
N HIS A 115 27.65 -19.57 20.42
CA HIS A 115 27.53 -19.65 21.91
C HIS A 115 27.79 -18.37 22.74
N GLY A 116 27.29 -18.16 23.97
CA GLY A 116 26.28 -18.88 24.78
C GLY A 116 26.64 -18.98 26.30
N THR A 117 25.74 -18.63 27.25
CA THR A 117 25.84 -18.97 28.71
C THR A 117 24.56 -18.60 29.51
N ALA A 118 24.45 -19.01 30.80
CA ALA A 118 23.22 -19.01 31.60
C ALA A 118 23.33 -18.32 33.00
N SER A 119 22.20 -18.22 33.73
CA SER A 119 22.08 -17.52 35.03
C SER A 119 21.90 -18.45 36.25
N PRO A 120 22.36 -18.07 37.46
CA PRO A 120 22.21 -18.86 38.70
C PRO A 120 20.94 -18.53 39.50
N LEU A 121 20.48 -19.50 40.31
CA LEU A 121 19.40 -19.36 41.30
C LEU A 121 19.94 -18.94 42.67
N ALA A 122 19.13 -18.23 43.47
CA ALA A 122 19.47 -17.83 44.84
C ALA A 122 18.36 -18.18 45.85
N ILE A 123 18.75 -18.61 47.05
CA ILE A 123 17.86 -19.09 48.12
C ILE A 123 17.34 -17.92 48.96
N LYS A 124 16.10 -18.04 49.44
CA LYS A 124 15.36 -16.96 50.13
C LYS A 124 15.19 -17.26 51.62
N VAL A 125 15.72 -16.38 52.48
CA VAL A 125 15.52 -16.41 53.93
C VAL A 125 14.27 -15.58 54.29
N GLU A 126 13.48 -16.02 55.27
CA GLU A 126 12.27 -15.28 55.70
C GLU A 126 12.57 -14.24 56.79
N GLU A 127 12.31 -12.96 56.47
CA GLU A 127 12.30 -11.86 57.44
C GLU A 127 10.95 -11.74 58.17
N GLY A 128 11.01 -11.38 59.46
CA GLY A 128 9.88 -11.34 60.39
C GLY A 128 8.80 -10.29 60.10
N GLY A 129 7.59 -10.53 60.62
CA GLY A 129 6.35 -9.87 60.18
C GLY A 129 6.31 -8.33 60.17
N ARG A 130 7.00 -7.64 61.10
CA ARG A 130 7.01 -6.16 61.17
C ARG A 130 7.65 -5.48 59.96
N GLU A 131 8.50 -6.18 59.23
CA GLU A 131 9.11 -5.67 58.00
C GLU A 131 8.13 -5.73 56.81
N ARG A 132 7.19 -6.68 56.82
CA ARG A 132 6.21 -6.89 55.71
C ARG A 132 5.18 -5.76 55.60
N GLU A 133 4.69 -5.22 56.72
CA GLU A 133 3.72 -4.10 56.70
C GLU A 133 4.35 -2.81 56.18
N ARG A 134 5.52 -2.43 56.69
CA ARG A 134 6.27 -1.25 56.21
C ARG A 134 6.71 -1.34 54.76
N ARG A 135 6.89 -2.56 54.21
CA ARG A 135 7.11 -2.76 52.77
C ARG A 135 5.81 -2.59 51.98
N LYS A 136 4.66 -3.11 52.45
CA LYS A 136 3.35 -2.91 51.82
C LYS A 136 2.96 -1.44 51.72
N GLU A 137 3.01 -0.66 52.81
CA GLU A 137 2.66 0.77 52.80
C GLU A 137 3.49 1.55 51.77
N LYS A 138 4.81 1.28 51.73
CA LYS A 138 5.74 1.90 50.77
C LYS A 138 5.51 1.41 49.34
N GLU A 139 5.07 0.18 49.11
CA GLU A 139 4.67 -0.28 47.78
C GLU A 139 3.37 0.35 47.32
N GLU A 140 2.36 0.47 48.18
CA GLU A 140 1.08 1.12 47.86
C GLU A 140 1.26 2.61 47.57
N GLU A 141 2.03 3.34 48.39
CA GLU A 141 2.38 4.75 48.11
C GLU A 141 3.14 4.88 46.78
N LYS A 142 4.11 4.00 46.51
CA LYS A 142 4.88 3.97 45.27
C LYS A 142 4.03 3.57 44.05
N GLN A 143 3.01 2.73 44.21
CA GLN A 143 2.01 2.42 43.18
C GLN A 143 1.04 3.58 42.94
N GLN A 144 0.55 4.25 43.98
CA GLN A 144 -0.28 5.46 43.83
C GLN A 144 0.50 6.59 43.15
N ARG A 145 1.77 6.80 43.51
CA ARG A 145 2.65 7.79 42.90
C ARG A 145 2.99 7.44 41.45
N ARG A 146 3.17 6.15 41.12
CA ARG A 146 3.26 5.66 39.73
C ARG A 146 1.97 5.91 38.93
N ARG A 147 0.79 5.61 39.49
CA ARG A 147 -0.52 5.86 38.86
C ARG A 147 -0.79 7.35 38.62
N ARG A 148 -0.43 8.22 39.57
CA ARG A 148 -0.49 9.68 39.37
C ARG A 148 0.44 10.11 38.25
N ASN A 149 1.71 9.71 38.27
CA ASN A 149 2.67 10.08 37.23
C ASN A 149 2.30 9.58 35.82
N SER A 150 1.75 8.37 35.69
CA SER A 150 1.27 7.88 34.37
C SER A 150 0.02 8.63 33.90
N SER A 151 -0.88 9.01 34.81
CA SER A 151 -2.06 9.83 34.45
C SER A 151 -1.68 11.24 33.95
N SER A 152 -0.58 11.81 34.44
CA SER A 152 -0.02 13.07 33.93
C SER A 152 0.77 12.89 32.62
N SER A 153 1.57 11.82 32.48
CA SER A 153 2.36 11.62 31.25
C SER A 153 1.47 11.34 30.04
N VAL A 154 0.43 10.51 30.19
CA VAL A 154 -0.55 10.24 29.13
C VAL A 154 -1.27 11.51 28.67
N ARG A 155 -1.55 12.45 29.60
CA ARG A 155 -2.14 13.75 29.26
C ARG A 155 -1.18 14.66 28.49
N GLN A 156 0.12 14.65 28.80
CA GLN A 156 1.12 15.40 28.03
C GLN A 156 1.40 14.78 26.65
N GLU A 157 1.51 13.44 26.55
CA GLU A 157 1.69 12.75 25.27
C GLU A 157 0.52 12.96 24.30
N GLY A 158 -0.71 12.92 24.80
CA GLY A 158 -1.91 13.14 23.99
C GLY A 158 -1.95 14.55 23.37
N ALA A 159 -1.58 15.57 24.15
CA ALA A 159 -1.51 16.95 23.68
C ALA A 159 -0.45 17.15 22.59
N GLY A 160 0.74 16.56 22.76
CA GLY A 160 1.83 16.65 21.77
C GLY A 160 1.49 16.03 20.42
N LYS A 161 0.78 14.87 20.43
CA LYS A 161 0.37 14.16 19.20
C LYS A 161 -0.64 14.99 18.39
N GLY A 162 -1.67 15.53 19.04
CA GLY A 162 -2.68 16.37 18.37
C GLY A 162 -2.12 17.63 17.69
N VAL A 163 -1.09 18.26 18.27
CA VAL A 163 -0.42 19.43 17.66
C VAL A 163 0.34 19.05 16.39
N MET A 164 1.00 17.89 16.36
CA MET A 164 1.69 17.40 15.16
C MET A 164 0.71 16.98 14.07
N ALA A 165 -0.37 16.27 14.44
CA ALA A 165 -1.44 15.90 13.52
C ALA A 165 -2.09 17.14 12.89
N SER A 166 -2.44 18.15 13.69
CA SER A 166 -3.04 19.40 13.20
C SER A 166 -2.15 20.14 12.19
N LYS A 167 -0.83 20.24 12.44
CA LYS A 167 0.13 20.81 11.48
C LYS A 167 0.19 20.03 10.16
N ARG A 168 0.18 18.69 10.23
CA ARG A 168 0.20 17.82 9.05
C ARG A 168 -1.09 17.97 8.22
N ILE A 169 -2.25 17.97 8.87
CA ILE A 169 -3.56 18.15 8.24
C ILE A 169 -3.69 19.53 7.58
N GLN A 170 -3.23 20.59 8.27
CA GLN A 170 -3.18 21.96 7.70
C GLN A 170 -2.23 22.09 6.52
N LYS A 171 -1.16 21.29 6.45
CA LYS A 171 -0.31 21.24 5.24
C LYS A 171 -1.07 20.59 4.09
N GLU A 172 -1.62 19.39 4.29
CA GLU A 172 -2.36 18.67 3.24
C GLU A 172 -3.56 19.45 2.70
N LEU A 173 -4.25 20.23 3.53
CA LEU A 173 -5.32 21.12 3.05
C LEU A 173 -4.80 22.19 2.08
N LYS A 174 -3.63 22.78 2.36
CA LYS A 174 -3.01 23.77 1.47
C LYS A 174 -2.46 23.14 0.20
N ASP A 175 -1.89 21.94 0.32
CA ASP A 175 -1.39 21.17 -0.83
C ASP A 175 -2.58 20.82 -1.76
N LEU A 176 -3.71 20.33 -1.23
CA LEU A 176 -4.96 20.07 -1.98
C LEU A 176 -5.63 21.32 -2.55
N GLN A 177 -5.54 22.47 -1.88
CA GLN A 177 -6.05 23.76 -2.40
C GLN A 177 -5.18 24.33 -3.52
N LYS A 178 -3.89 23.99 -3.54
CA LYS A 178 -2.95 24.41 -4.59
C LYS A 178 -3.00 23.49 -5.81
N ASP A 179 -3.13 22.18 -5.57
CA ASP A 179 -3.14 21.15 -6.60
C ASP A 179 -4.24 20.11 -6.30
N PRO A 180 -5.50 20.39 -6.71
CA PRO A 180 -6.63 19.52 -6.42
C PRO A 180 -6.59 18.27 -7.33
N PRO A 181 -6.64 17.04 -6.78
CA PRO A 181 -6.63 15.82 -7.57
C PRO A 181 -7.81 15.77 -8.55
N THR A 182 -7.54 15.39 -9.80
CA THR A 182 -8.53 15.30 -10.88
C THR A 182 -9.79 14.56 -10.43
N SER A 183 -10.96 15.12 -10.74
CA SER A 183 -12.28 14.60 -10.34
C SER A 183 -12.55 14.52 -8.82
N CYS A 184 -11.72 15.14 -7.97
CA CYS A 184 -11.87 15.13 -6.53
C CYS A 184 -11.82 16.53 -5.90
N SER A 185 -12.48 16.69 -4.74
CA SER A 185 -12.31 17.84 -3.84
C SER A 185 -12.42 17.37 -2.39
N ALA A 186 -11.75 18.03 -1.45
CA ALA A 186 -11.84 17.71 -0.02
C ALA A 186 -11.54 18.91 0.88
N GLY A 187 -12.12 18.94 2.07
CA GLY A 187 -11.85 19.95 3.09
C GLY A 187 -12.62 19.73 4.41
N PRO A 188 -12.32 20.52 5.46
CA PRO A 188 -12.96 20.40 6.77
C PRO A 188 -14.46 20.73 6.75
N VAL A 189 -15.21 20.09 7.65
CA VAL A 189 -16.65 20.28 7.83
C VAL A 189 -16.89 21.21 9.02
N GLY A 190 -17.14 22.49 8.73
CA GLY A 190 -17.23 23.51 9.77
C GLY A 190 -15.86 23.81 10.36
N GLU A 191 -15.76 23.85 11.70
CA GLU A 191 -14.55 24.25 12.41
C GLU A 191 -13.63 23.06 12.79
N ASP A 192 -14.11 21.80 12.70
CA ASP A 192 -13.30 20.63 13.05
C ASP A 192 -12.33 20.26 11.93
N MET A 193 -11.08 20.69 12.07
CA MET A 193 -9.98 20.31 11.19
C MET A 193 -9.74 18.79 11.10
N PHE A 194 -10.18 17.98 12.09
CA PHE A 194 -10.05 16.53 12.10
C PHE A 194 -11.25 15.79 11.46
N HIS A 195 -12.32 16.50 11.07
CA HIS A 195 -13.44 15.95 10.31
C HIS A 195 -13.58 16.63 8.95
N TRP A 196 -13.30 15.89 7.88
CA TRP A 196 -13.40 16.37 6.51
C TRP A 196 -14.49 15.66 5.72
N GLN A 197 -14.99 16.37 4.71
CA GLN A 197 -15.79 15.81 3.63
C GLN A 197 -14.97 15.87 2.33
N ALA A 198 -15.10 14.83 1.52
CA ALA A 198 -14.60 14.80 0.15
C ALA A 198 -15.75 14.51 -0.81
N THR A 199 -15.62 15.01 -2.03
CA THR A 199 -16.50 14.74 -3.16
C THR A 199 -15.67 14.10 -4.26
N ILE A 200 -16.11 12.94 -4.73
CA ILE A 200 -15.50 12.20 -5.84
C ILE A 200 -16.49 12.19 -7.00
N MET A 201 -16.08 12.71 -8.16
CA MET A 201 -16.82 12.52 -9.41
C MET A 201 -16.53 11.12 -9.94
N GLY A 202 -17.57 10.36 -10.26
CA GLY A 202 -17.43 8.98 -10.72
C GLY A 202 -16.63 8.89 -12.03
N PRO A 203 -15.63 7.99 -12.14
CA PRO A 203 -14.77 7.91 -13.32
C PRO A 203 -15.55 7.69 -14.62
N SER A 204 -15.19 8.42 -15.67
CA SER A 204 -15.94 8.48 -16.93
C SER A 204 -16.01 7.16 -17.70
N ASP A 205 -15.04 6.28 -17.45
CA ASP A 205 -14.88 4.92 -18.00
C ASP A 205 -15.57 3.82 -17.16
N SER A 206 -16.23 4.20 -16.05
CA SER A 206 -16.83 3.30 -15.08
C SER A 206 -18.37 3.38 -15.08
N PRO A 207 -19.09 2.40 -14.50
CA PRO A 207 -20.55 2.51 -14.28
C PRO A 207 -20.94 3.58 -13.25
N TYR A 208 -19.97 4.30 -12.68
CA TYR A 208 -20.15 5.43 -11.78
C TYR A 208 -20.10 6.79 -12.51
N SER A 209 -19.78 6.79 -13.81
CA SER A 209 -19.69 7.98 -14.67
C SER A 209 -20.88 8.93 -14.51
N GLY A 210 -20.57 10.22 -14.30
CA GLY A 210 -21.55 11.28 -14.05
C GLY A 210 -22.10 11.36 -12.62
N GLY A 211 -21.81 10.40 -11.75
CA GLY A 211 -22.19 10.45 -10.34
C GLY A 211 -21.28 11.32 -9.47
N VAL A 212 -21.84 11.81 -8.37
CA VAL A 212 -21.21 12.67 -7.35
C VAL A 212 -21.26 11.93 -6.01
N PHE A 213 -20.10 11.48 -5.54
CA PHE A 213 -19.99 10.60 -4.37
C PHE A 213 -19.40 11.35 -3.19
N LEU A 214 -20.21 11.57 -2.15
CA LEU A 214 -19.79 12.16 -0.89
C LEU A 214 -19.11 11.11 0.00
N VAL A 215 -17.95 11.48 0.54
CA VAL A 215 -17.09 10.65 1.40
C VAL A 215 -16.77 11.45 2.68
N THR A 216 -16.76 10.78 3.83
CA THR A 216 -16.27 11.35 5.10
C THR A 216 -14.86 10.86 5.38
N ILE A 217 -14.05 11.72 5.98
CA ILE A 217 -12.69 11.45 6.40
C ILE A 217 -12.58 11.92 7.86
N HIS A 218 -12.16 11.05 8.77
CA HIS A 218 -11.86 11.43 10.15
C HIS A 218 -10.41 11.09 10.48
N PHE A 219 -9.62 12.10 10.83
CA PHE A 219 -8.22 11.91 11.18
C PHE A 219 -8.09 11.46 12.65
N PRO A 220 -7.25 10.46 12.97
CA PRO A 220 -6.95 10.13 14.35
C PRO A 220 -6.02 11.19 15.00
N PRO A 221 -6.03 11.35 16.34
CA PRO A 221 -5.15 12.30 17.04
C PRO A 221 -3.63 12.05 16.88
N ASP A 222 -3.24 10.88 16.37
CA ASP A 222 -1.87 10.49 16.04
C ASP A 222 -1.61 10.34 14.52
N TYR A 223 -2.45 10.96 13.68
CA TYR A 223 -2.15 11.15 12.26
C TYR A 223 -0.80 11.90 12.08
N PRO A 224 0.08 11.52 11.13
CA PRO A 224 -0.08 10.50 10.08
C PRO A 224 0.42 9.10 10.48
N PHE A 225 0.65 8.81 11.77
CA PHE A 225 1.12 7.48 12.22
C PHE A 225 0.02 6.42 12.31
N LYS A 226 -1.23 6.81 12.06
CA LYS A 226 -2.37 5.91 11.82
C LYS A 226 -3.22 6.40 10.64
N PRO A 227 -3.89 5.50 9.90
CA PRO A 227 -4.75 5.88 8.79
C PRO A 227 -5.96 6.71 9.23
N PRO A 228 -6.46 7.61 8.37
CA PRO A 228 -7.75 8.26 8.57
C PRO A 228 -8.89 7.25 8.37
N LYS A 229 -9.98 7.40 9.12
CA LYS A 229 -11.20 6.62 8.87
C LYS A 229 -11.96 7.24 7.71
N VAL A 230 -11.99 6.53 6.58
CA VAL A 230 -12.66 6.97 5.34
C VAL A 230 -13.88 6.09 5.05
N ALA A 231 -15.03 6.71 4.77
CA ALA A 231 -16.27 6.02 4.45
C ALA A 231 -17.19 6.85 3.55
N PHE A 232 -17.85 6.22 2.58
CA PHE A 232 -18.86 6.85 1.73
C PHE A 232 -20.12 7.24 2.52
N ARG A 233 -20.69 8.41 2.21
CA ARG A 233 -22.07 8.80 2.57
C ARG A 233 -23.04 8.49 1.44
N THR A 234 -22.63 8.71 0.20
CA THR A 234 -23.39 8.29 -0.99
C THR A 234 -23.42 6.77 -1.08
N LYS A 235 -24.57 6.17 -1.41
CA LYS A 235 -24.67 4.71 -1.58
C LYS A 235 -24.03 4.28 -2.91
N VAL A 236 -23.17 3.27 -2.86
CA VAL A 236 -22.44 2.72 -4.02
C VAL A 236 -22.68 1.22 -4.12
N PHE A 237 -22.86 0.70 -5.34
CA PHE A 237 -23.02 -0.74 -5.59
C PHE A 237 -21.68 -1.36 -6.03
N HIS A 238 -20.78 -1.62 -5.08
CA HIS A 238 -19.39 -1.95 -5.36
C HIS A 238 -18.90 -3.10 -4.46
N PRO A 239 -18.13 -4.09 -4.96
CA PRO A 239 -17.78 -5.27 -4.17
C PRO A 239 -16.90 -4.97 -2.95
N ASN A 240 -16.09 -3.91 -2.99
CA ASN A 240 -15.24 -3.47 -1.87
C ASN A 240 -15.84 -2.33 -1.02
N ILE A 241 -17.12 -1.94 -1.23
CA ILE A 241 -17.79 -0.91 -0.42
C ILE A 241 -19.09 -1.49 0.13
N ASN A 242 -19.25 -1.52 1.46
CA ASN A 242 -20.44 -2.08 2.09
C ASN A 242 -21.59 -1.07 2.21
N SER A 243 -22.76 -1.53 2.67
CA SER A 243 -23.96 -0.70 2.88
C SER A 243 -23.80 0.44 3.88
N ASN A 244 -22.79 0.37 4.76
CA ASN A 244 -22.41 1.42 5.72
C ASN A 244 -21.32 2.35 5.14
N GLY A 245 -21.03 2.25 3.84
CA GLY A 245 -20.01 3.04 3.14
C GLY A 245 -18.57 2.71 3.54
N SER A 246 -18.32 1.66 4.33
CA SER A 246 -16.97 1.23 4.69
C SER A 246 -16.26 0.68 3.46
N ILE A 247 -14.99 1.00 3.29
CA ILE A 247 -14.18 0.65 2.11
C ILE A 247 -13.19 -0.45 2.51
N CYS A 248 -13.06 -1.51 1.71
CA CYS A 248 -11.85 -2.33 1.75
C CYS A 248 -10.81 -1.74 0.80
N LEU A 249 -9.79 -1.13 1.40
CA LEU A 249 -8.60 -0.66 0.74
C LEU A 249 -7.45 -0.88 1.74
N ASP A 250 -6.42 -1.57 1.29
CA ASP A 250 -5.24 -2.00 2.06
C ASP A 250 -4.47 -0.82 2.67
N ILE A 251 -4.32 0.27 1.92
CA ILE A 251 -3.70 1.51 2.42
C ILE A 251 -4.51 2.21 3.52
N LEU A 252 -5.76 1.81 3.80
CA LEU A 252 -6.52 2.27 4.97
C LEU A 252 -6.41 1.32 6.19
N LYS A 253 -5.61 0.26 6.06
CA LYS A 253 -5.43 -0.80 7.05
C LYS A 253 -3.94 -1.01 7.36
N ASP A 254 -3.34 -2.04 6.78
CA ASP A 254 -1.99 -2.57 7.02
C ASP A 254 -0.94 -1.94 6.09
N GLN A 255 -1.31 -1.52 4.88
CA GLN A 255 -0.43 -0.80 3.95
C GLN A 255 -0.41 0.72 4.20
N TRP A 256 -0.92 1.20 5.33
CA TRP A 256 -0.84 2.63 5.66
C TRP A 256 0.59 3.05 6.01
N SER A 257 1.19 3.87 5.15
CA SER A 257 2.44 4.57 5.43
C SER A 257 2.19 6.03 5.82
N PRO A 258 2.92 6.61 6.80
CA PRO A 258 2.88 8.05 7.08
C PRO A 258 3.25 8.96 5.90
N ALA A 259 3.84 8.41 4.82
CA ALA A 259 4.10 9.13 3.57
C ALA A 259 2.86 9.29 2.67
N LEU A 260 1.78 8.54 2.92
CA LEU A 260 0.51 8.69 2.23
C LEU A 260 -0.20 9.99 2.64
N THR A 261 -0.99 10.53 1.72
CA THR A 261 -1.79 11.76 1.90
C THR A 261 -3.24 11.52 1.52
N ILE A 262 -4.14 12.42 1.91
CA ILE A 262 -5.54 12.39 1.48
C ILE A 262 -5.67 12.46 -0.05
N SER A 263 -4.79 13.18 -0.75
CA SER A 263 -4.75 13.16 -2.22
C SER A 263 -4.46 11.74 -2.75
N LYS A 264 -3.40 11.07 -2.27
CA LYS A 264 -3.09 9.67 -2.63
C LYS A 264 -4.27 8.72 -2.28
N VAL A 265 -4.91 8.88 -1.13
CA VAL A 265 -6.08 8.07 -0.71
C VAL A 265 -7.28 8.26 -1.64
N LEU A 266 -7.64 9.50 -2.00
CA LEU A 266 -8.77 9.79 -2.89
C LEU A 266 -8.53 9.27 -4.30
N LEU A 267 -7.30 9.38 -4.81
CA LEU A 267 -6.88 8.78 -6.08
C LEU A 267 -6.99 7.25 -6.05
N SER A 268 -6.56 6.59 -4.97
CA SER A 268 -6.75 5.14 -4.80
C SER A 268 -8.23 4.74 -4.75
N ILE A 269 -9.11 5.56 -4.16
CA ILE A 269 -10.56 5.31 -4.15
C ILE A 269 -11.17 5.48 -5.54
N CYS A 270 -10.78 6.51 -6.30
CA CYS A 270 -11.18 6.65 -7.72
C CYS A 270 -10.75 5.43 -8.54
N SER A 271 -9.50 5.01 -8.34
CA SER A 271 -8.91 3.86 -9.02
C SER A 271 -9.58 2.53 -8.63
N LEU A 272 -10.08 2.42 -7.40
CA LEU A 272 -10.90 1.30 -6.95
C LEU A 272 -12.30 1.30 -7.60
N LEU A 273 -12.91 2.46 -7.84
CA LEU A 273 -14.20 2.57 -8.55
C LEU A 273 -14.09 2.14 -10.04
N THR A 274 -12.98 2.45 -10.72
CA THR A 274 -12.71 1.95 -12.08
C THR A 274 -12.34 0.46 -12.08
N ASP A 275 -11.41 0.03 -11.22
CA ASP A 275 -10.92 -1.35 -11.09
C ASP A 275 -11.23 -1.94 -9.69
N PRO A 276 -12.44 -2.52 -9.49
CA PRO A 276 -12.77 -3.25 -8.26
C PRO A 276 -11.88 -4.47 -8.02
N ASN A 277 -11.65 -4.83 -6.76
CA ASN A 277 -10.94 -6.06 -6.36
C ASN A 277 -11.95 -7.15 -5.92
N PRO A 278 -12.35 -8.09 -6.79
CA PRO A 278 -13.30 -9.14 -6.42
C PRO A 278 -12.68 -10.32 -5.65
N ASP A 279 -11.39 -10.27 -5.32
CA ASP A 279 -10.68 -11.31 -4.57
C ASP A 279 -10.60 -11.01 -3.05
N ASP A 280 -10.71 -9.73 -2.66
CA ASP A 280 -10.93 -9.28 -1.26
C ASP A 280 -12.19 -8.38 -1.12
N PRO A 281 -13.41 -8.93 -1.28
CA PRO A 281 -14.64 -8.15 -1.26
C PRO A 281 -15.25 -7.97 0.14
N LEU A 282 -15.87 -6.82 0.39
CA LEU A 282 -16.78 -6.62 1.53
C LEU A 282 -18.19 -7.14 1.26
N VAL A 283 -18.58 -7.28 -0.01
CA VAL A 283 -19.90 -7.75 -0.43
C VAL A 283 -19.72 -8.91 -1.42
N PRO A 284 -19.62 -10.16 -0.94
CA PRO A 284 -19.32 -11.32 -1.77
C PRO A 284 -20.31 -11.54 -2.93
N GLU A 285 -21.57 -11.14 -2.76
CA GLU A 285 -22.63 -11.26 -3.77
C GLU A 285 -22.38 -10.33 -4.97
N ILE A 286 -21.91 -9.11 -4.70
CA ILE A 286 -21.53 -8.14 -5.75
C ILE A 286 -20.24 -8.60 -6.43
N ALA A 287 -19.28 -9.15 -5.68
CA ALA A 287 -18.03 -9.68 -6.25
C ALA A 287 -18.26 -10.92 -7.12
N HIS A 288 -19.18 -11.81 -6.71
CA HIS A 288 -19.62 -12.94 -7.51
C HIS A 288 -20.29 -12.46 -8.81
N MET A 289 -21.19 -11.47 -8.73
CA MET A 289 -21.81 -10.86 -9.92
C MET A 289 -20.77 -10.22 -10.84
N TYR A 290 -19.81 -9.46 -10.31
CA TYR A 290 -18.72 -8.83 -11.08
C TYR A 290 -17.82 -9.85 -11.81
N LYS A 291 -17.70 -11.07 -11.27
CA LYS A 291 -16.95 -12.21 -11.83
C LYS A 291 -17.77 -13.05 -12.83
N THR A 292 -19.08 -13.20 -12.65
CA THR A 292 -19.92 -14.13 -13.44
C THR A 292 -20.84 -13.45 -14.46
N ASP A 293 -21.28 -12.21 -14.19
CA ASP A 293 -22.17 -11.43 -15.06
C ASP A 293 -21.81 -9.93 -14.96
N ARG A 294 -20.73 -9.56 -15.65
CA ARG A 294 -20.21 -8.19 -15.69
C ARG A 294 -21.26 -7.18 -16.17
N HIS A 295 -22.06 -7.56 -17.16
CA HIS A 295 -23.08 -6.70 -17.75
C HIS A 295 -24.19 -6.36 -16.75
N LYS A 296 -24.68 -7.35 -15.98
CA LYS A 296 -25.64 -7.12 -14.89
C LYS A 296 -25.05 -6.33 -13.73
N TYR A 297 -23.79 -6.57 -13.37
CA TYR A 297 -23.09 -5.73 -12.39
C TYR A 297 -23.07 -4.26 -12.84
N GLU A 298 -22.62 -3.98 -14.07
CA GLU A 298 -22.52 -2.60 -14.58
C GLU A 298 -23.89 -1.92 -14.68
N ASN A 299 -24.91 -2.60 -15.19
CA ASN A 299 -26.26 -2.03 -15.27
C ASN A 299 -26.85 -1.76 -13.88
N THR A 300 -26.59 -2.63 -12.90
CA THR A 300 -27.01 -2.41 -11.51
C THR A 300 -26.25 -1.23 -10.88
N ALA A 301 -24.95 -1.13 -11.11
CA ALA A 301 -24.12 -0.02 -10.66
C ALA A 301 -24.56 1.32 -11.27
N ARG A 302 -24.77 1.40 -12.59
CA ARG A 302 -25.32 2.59 -13.28
C ARG A 302 -26.67 3.01 -12.71
N THR A 303 -27.56 2.04 -12.44
CA THR A 303 -28.87 2.28 -11.82
C THR A 303 -28.74 2.84 -10.40
N TRP A 304 -27.75 2.40 -9.62
CA TRP A 304 -27.46 2.97 -8.30
C TRP A 304 -26.84 4.37 -8.38
N THR A 305 -25.92 4.60 -9.32
CA THR A 305 -25.35 5.92 -9.62
C THR A 305 -26.46 6.94 -9.90
N GLN A 306 -27.36 6.63 -10.82
CA GLN A 306 -28.52 7.47 -11.18
C GLN A 306 -29.50 7.70 -10.02
N ARG A 307 -29.59 6.78 -9.05
CA ARG A 307 -30.56 6.84 -7.95
C ARG A 307 -30.04 7.52 -6.68
N TYR A 308 -28.73 7.51 -6.47
CA TYR A 308 -28.13 7.93 -5.19
C TYR A 308 -27.00 8.96 -5.34
N ALA A 309 -26.47 9.17 -6.54
CA ALA A 309 -25.29 10.00 -6.81
C ALA A 309 -25.52 11.04 -7.93
N MET A 310 -26.73 11.20 -8.45
CA MET A 310 -27.12 12.22 -9.43
C MET A 310 -28.22 13.11 -8.86
#